data_AF-A0A6M0A7J7-F1
#
_entry.id   AF-A0A6M0A7J7-F1
#
_cell.length_a   1.000
_cell.length_b   1.000
_cell.length_c   1.000
_cell.angle_alpha   90.00
_cell.angle_beta   90.00
_cell.angle_gamma   90.00
#
_symmetry.space_group_name_H-M   'P 1'
#
loop_
_entity.id
_entity.type
_entity.pdbx_description
1 polymer ?
#
loop_
_entity_poly.entity_id
_entity_poly.type
_entity_poly.pdbx_seq_one_letter_code
_entity_poly.pdbx_strand_id
1 'polypeptide(L)'
;QEFTEYGWIIELIRTLIFTLAEIYIGFIVFSQELREFFGLGNTLPEYIKARNFIRIVMLAIAVATIIIVPYYHLDLAPHKLANVWNSKNPKNRVLLESNDGFAWYKLPYLCYLPYSLINYIFVWLPVSSVTIYAAIKDSIFLNLYQIKIRDKQVKIALLNQHSFFVSSKKNICQKIANNFTEFSRIFVERIGNYTAVFLAINIGIGFEVVYGSKTLAEMAILWRSVGYFVCIMALLIILLGYRFYEKSLHESTNLLLEINCSNIDDFQNQNSVTRFIRRVFNTYFNLYLGIIITTLLLIRALLS
;
A
#
# COMPACT_ATOMS: atom_id res chain seq x y z
N GLN A 1 -27.74 -4.94 16.10
CA GLN A 1 -26.96 -6.00 15.41
C GLN A 1 -27.37 -7.34 15.98
N GLU A 2 -27.96 -8.18 15.13
CA GLU A 2 -28.29 -9.57 15.46
C GLU A 2 -27.11 -10.46 15.06
N PHE A 3 -26.56 -11.16 16.04
CA PHE A 3 -25.52 -12.15 15.84
C PHE A 3 -26.14 -13.34 15.12
N THR A 4 -25.70 -13.62 13.89
CA THR A 4 -26.08 -14.86 13.20
C THR A 4 -25.19 -16.00 13.70
N GLU A 5 -25.70 -17.23 13.76
CA GLU A 5 -24.98 -18.45 14.19
C GLU A 5 -23.62 -18.67 13.49
N TYR A 6 -23.38 -18.01 12.34
CA TYR A 6 -22.15 -18.08 11.53
C TYR A 6 -21.13 -16.96 11.77
N GLY A 7 -21.34 -16.07 12.76
CA GLY A 7 -20.48 -14.89 12.97
C GLY A 7 -19.01 -15.23 13.25
N TRP A 8 -18.74 -16.32 13.96
CA TRP A 8 -17.39 -16.80 14.28
C TRP A 8 -16.64 -17.33 13.04
N ILE A 9 -17.33 -17.97 12.09
CA ILE A 9 -16.74 -18.42 10.81
C ILE A 9 -16.30 -17.20 9.99
N ILE A 10 -17.13 -16.15 9.97
CA ILE A 10 -16.81 -14.91 9.26
C ILE A 10 -15.58 -14.23 9.88
N GLU A 11 -15.44 -14.23 11.21
CA GLU A 11 -14.24 -13.68 11.88
C GLU A 11 -12.97 -14.51 11.63
N LEU A 12 -13.09 -15.83 11.54
CA LEU A 12 -11.97 -16.70 11.15
C LEU A 12 -11.52 -16.41 9.70
N ILE A 13 -12.46 -16.38 8.75
CA ILE A 13 -12.18 -16.10 7.34
C ILE A 13 -11.58 -14.70 7.18
N ARG A 14 -12.15 -13.70 7.87
CA ARG A 14 -11.63 -12.32 7.92
C ARG A 14 -10.15 -12.31 8.27
N THR A 15 -9.81 -12.97 9.38
CA THR A 15 -8.45 -12.92 9.91
C THR A 15 -7.48 -13.66 8.99
N LEU A 16 -7.89 -14.78 8.41
CA LEU A 16 -7.10 -15.50 7.40
C LEU A 16 -6.84 -14.64 6.15
N ILE A 17 -7.86 -13.98 5.60
CA ILE A 17 -7.71 -13.09 4.43
C ILE A 17 -6.69 -11.99 4.73
N PHE A 18 -6.80 -11.33 5.88
CA PHE A 18 -5.89 -10.23 6.23
C PHE A 18 -4.46 -10.72 6.48
N THR A 19 -4.28 -11.79 7.27
CA THR A 19 -2.93 -12.34 7.53
C THR A 19 -2.27 -12.83 6.23
N LEU A 20 -3.00 -13.51 5.35
CA LEU A 20 -2.46 -13.96 4.06
C LEU A 20 -2.11 -12.78 3.14
N ALA A 21 -2.96 -11.75 3.08
CA ALA A 21 -2.71 -10.55 2.32
C ALA A 21 -1.44 -9.83 2.82
N GLU A 22 -1.28 -9.71 4.13
CA GLU A 22 -0.10 -9.10 4.76
C GLU A 22 1.18 -9.88 4.47
N ILE A 23 1.14 -11.21 4.60
CA ILE A 23 2.29 -12.06 4.27
C ILE A 23 2.64 -11.91 2.79
N TYR A 24 1.66 -11.94 1.89
CA TYR A 24 1.88 -11.74 0.46
C TYR A 24 2.51 -10.37 0.16
N ILE A 25 1.97 -9.29 0.73
CA ILE A 25 2.49 -7.93 0.51
C ILE A 25 3.92 -7.80 1.06
N GLY A 26 4.18 -8.27 2.28
CA GLY A 26 5.50 -8.14 2.90
C GLY A 26 6.56 -9.04 2.27
N PHE A 27 6.29 -10.33 2.17
CA PHE A 27 7.29 -11.34 1.80
C PHE A 27 7.43 -11.55 0.29
N ILE A 28 6.41 -11.24 -0.50
CA ILE A 28 6.45 -11.42 -1.95
C ILE A 28 6.59 -10.06 -2.65
N VAL A 29 5.64 -9.14 -2.43
CA VAL A 29 5.61 -7.84 -3.15
C VAL A 29 6.78 -6.94 -2.75
N PHE A 30 7.05 -6.79 -1.45
CA PHE A 30 8.10 -5.92 -0.92
C PHE A 30 9.27 -6.69 -0.30
N SER A 31 9.59 -7.87 -0.84
CA SER A 31 10.61 -8.77 -0.27
C SER A 31 12.01 -8.14 -0.17
N GLN A 32 12.34 -7.22 -1.08
CA GLN A 32 13.61 -6.51 -1.05
C GLN A 32 13.61 -5.43 0.03
N GLU A 33 12.57 -4.61 0.09
CA GLU A 33 12.36 -3.58 1.09
C GLU A 33 12.27 -4.18 2.49
N LEU A 34 11.67 -5.36 2.64
CA LEU A 34 11.64 -6.14 3.88
C LEU A 34 13.06 -6.47 4.35
N ARG A 35 13.92 -7.01 3.46
CA ARG A 35 15.31 -7.33 3.77
C ARG A 35 16.12 -6.09 4.14
N GLU A 36 15.99 -5.01 3.38
CA GLU A 36 16.64 -3.73 3.69
C GLU A 36 16.14 -3.14 5.02
N PHE A 37 14.83 -3.20 5.28
CA PHE A 37 14.19 -2.71 6.49
C PHE A 37 14.65 -3.47 7.73
N PHE A 38 14.97 -4.77 7.63
CA PHE A 38 15.54 -5.56 8.72
C PHE A 38 17.08 -5.57 8.75
N GLY A 39 17.74 -4.91 7.81
CA GLY A 39 19.21 -4.84 7.75
C GLY A 39 19.86 -6.14 7.26
N LEU A 40 19.09 -7.01 6.62
CA LEU A 40 19.53 -8.26 6.00
C LEU A 40 20.04 -8.05 4.55
N GLY A 41 20.15 -6.79 4.10
CA GLY A 41 20.57 -6.43 2.76
C GLY A 41 21.22 -5.05 2.70
N ASN A 42 21.78 -4.72 1.54
CA ASN A 42 22.46 -3.45 1.31
C ASN A 42 21.46 -2.30 1.18
N THR A 43 21.41 -1.41 2.18
CA THR A 43 20.64 -0.17 2.10
C THR A 43 21.51 0.96 1.59
N LEU A 44 21.09 1.61 0.50
CA LEU A 44 21.79 2.78 -0.02
C LEU A 44 21.78 3.93 1.01
N PRO A 45 22.85 4.75 1.09
CA PRO A 45 22.97 5.82 2.08
C PRO A 45 21.79 6.81 2.09
N GLU A 46 21.24 7.08 0.92
CA GLU A 46 20.10 7.97 0.67
C GLU A 46 18.83 7.51 1.41
N TYR A 47 18.70 6.21 1.71
CA TYR A 47 17.51 5.62 2.34
C TYR A 47 17.69 5.30 3.84
N ILE A 48 18.91 5.43 4.39
CA ILE A 48 19.20 5.05 5.79
C ILE A 48 18.41 5.91 6.78
N LYS A 49 18.34 7.22 6.55
CA LYS A 49 17.61 8.16 7.43
C LYS A 49 16.13 7.80 7.50
N ALA A 50 15.50 7.58 6.36
CA ALA A 50 14.10 7.17 6.27
C ALA A 50 13.86 5.82 6.98
N ARG A 51 14.69 4.80 6.69
CA ARG A 51 14.61 3.49 7.34
C ARG A 51 14.67 3.60 8.87
N ASN A 52 15.66 4.32 9.39
CA ASN A 52 15.87 4.45 10.84
C ASN A 52 14.73 5.24 11.50
N PHE A 53 14.24 6.30 10.86
CA PHE A 53 13.09 7.05 11.35
C PHE A 53 11.85 6.16 11.47
N ILE A 54 11.52 5.39 10.41
CA ILE A 54 10.38 4.47 10.43
C ILE A 54 10.57 3.42 11.54
N ARG A 55 11.75 2.83 11.68
CA ARG A 55 12.02 1.86 12.77
C ARG A 55 11.73 2.46 14.15
N ILE A 56 12.13 3.70 14.42
CA ILE A 56 11.88 4.37 15.70
C ILE A 56 10.38 4.60 15.92
N VAL A 57 9.66 5.11 14.91
CA VAL A 57 8.22 5.32 14.99
C VAL A 57 7.49 3.99 15.22
N MET A 58 7.86 2.95 14.47
CA MET A 58 7.22 1.63 14.56
C MET A 58 7.55 0.93 15.88
N LEU A 59 8.73 1.17 16.46
CA LEU A 59 9.05 0.73 17.81
C LEU A 59 8.13 1.39 18.84
N ALA A 60 7.89 2.71 18.74
CA ALA A 60 6.95 3.39 19.62
C ALA A 60 5.52 2.83 19.49
N ILE A 61 5.07 2.56 18.25
CA ILE A 61 3.77 1.93 18.00
C ILE A 61 3.73 0.49 18.55
N ALA A 62 4.83 -0.28 18.42
CA ALA A 62 4.92 -1.63 18.97
C ALA A 62 4.77 -1.62 20.50
N VAL A 63 5.47 -0.70 21.18
CA VAL A 63 5.34 -0.51 22.63
C VAL A 63 3.91 -0.13 23.01
N ALA A 64 3.29 0.81 22.29
CA ALA A 64 1.90 1.18 22.52
C ALA A 64 0.96 -0.02 22.32
N THR A 65 1.19 -0.85 21.30
CA THR A 65 0.41 -2.05 20.99
C THR A 65 0.52 -3.08 22.11
N ILE A 66 1.73 -3.31 22.64
CA ILE A 66 1.99 -4.21 23.77
C ILE A 66 1.25 -3.76 25.04
N ILE A 67 0.94 -2.47 25.18
CA ILE A 67 0.17 -1.95 26.32
C ILE A 67 -1.35 -2.04 26.05
N ILE A 68 -1.78 -1.58 24.87
CA ILE A 68 -3.20 -1.44 24.51
C ILE A 68 -3.87 -2.80 24.29
N VAL A 69 -3.20 -3.74 23.62
CA VAL A 69 -3.79 -5.04 23.26
C VAL A 69 -4.13 -5.86 24.52
N PRO A 70 -3.22 -6.02 25.51
CA PRO A 70 -3.56 -6.67 26.76
C PRO A 70 -4.62 -5.92 27.54
N TYR A 71 -4.56 -4.59 27.64
CA TYR A 71 -5.59 -3.80 28.32
C TYR A 71 -6.98 -4.06 27.72
N TYR A 72 -7.09 -4.09 26.39
CA TYR A 72 -8.34 -4.39 25.71
C TYR A 72 -8.83 -5.82 25.98
N HIS A 73 -7.97 -6.82 25.87
CA HIS A 73 -8.38 -8.23 26.01
C HIS A 73 -8.63 -8.64 27.47
N LEU A 74 -7.88 -8.10 28.42
CA LEU A 74 -7.95 -8.49 29.82
C LEU A 74 -9.05 -7.74 30.58
N ASP A 75 -9.42 -6.54 30.13
CA ASP A 75 -10.35 -5.67 30.86
C ASP A 75 -11.52 -5.19 30.00
N LEU A 76 -11.23 -4.40 28.96
CA LEU A 76 -12.24 -3.63 28.25
C LEU A 76 -13.24 -4.48 27.45
N ALA A 77 -12.77 -5.52 26.76
CA ALA A 77 -13.61 -6.40 25.94
C ALA A 77 -14.50 -7.34 26.79
N PRO A 78 -13.99 -8.02 27.84
CA PRO A 78 -14.83 -8.74 28.79
C PRO A 78 -15.95 -7.87 29.39
N HIS A 79 -15.64 -6.62 29.77
CA HIS A 79 -16.62 -5.67 30.31
C HIS A 79 -17.72 -5.32 29.30
N LYS A 80 -17.34 -5.03 28.05
CA LYS A 80 -18.30 -4.77 26.97
C LYS A 80 -19.20 -5.98 26.70
N LEU A 81 -18.63 -7.18 26.63
CA LEU A 81 -19.39 -8.40 26.36
C LEU A 81 -20.43 -8.69 27.46
N ALA A 82 -20.01 -8.59 28.74
CA ALA A 82 -20.91 -8.78 29.85
C ALA A 82 -22.05 -7.75 29.88
N ASN A 83 -21.76 -6.48 29.59
CA ASN A 83 -22.78 -5.42 29.53
C ASN A 83 -23.82 -5.70 28.44
N VAL A 84 -23.40 -6.11 27.24
CA VAL A 84 -24.30 -6.45 26.14
C VAL A 84 -25.14 -7.69 26.47
N TRP A 85 -24.51 -8.74 27.03
CA TRP A 85 -25.21 -9.96 27.41
C TRP A 85 -26.26 -9.71 28.51
N ASN A 86 -25.86 -9.03 29.58
CA ASN A 86 -26.72 -8.73 30.73
C ASN A 86 -27.86 -7.75 30.41
N SER A 87 -27.68 -6.93 29.36
CA SER A 87 -28.74 -6.08 28.80
C SER A 87 -29.76 -6.89 28.01
N LYS A 88 -29.31 -7.87 27.21
CA LYS A 88 -30.19 -8.73 26.40
C LYS A 88 -30.88 -9.83 27.21
N ASN A 89 -30.24 -10.31 28.29
CA ASN A 89 -30.71 -11.40 29.13
C ASN A 89 -30.82 -10.99 30.61
N PRO A 90 -31.75 -10.09 30.98
CA PRO A 90 -31.81 -9.52 32.33
C PRO A 90 -32.13 -10.53 33.43
N LYS A 91 -32.76 -11.67 33.10
CA LYS A 91 -33.09 -12.74 34.05
C LYS A 91 -31.91 -13.68 34.34
N ASN A 92 -30.94 -13.77 33.43
CA ASN A 92 -29.78 -14.66 33.51
C ASN A 92 -28.49 -13.83 33.51
N ARG A 93 -28.42 -12.83 34.39
CA ARG A 93 -27.24 -11.99 34.51
C ARG A 93 -26.10 -12.77 35.15
N VAL A 94 -24.95 -12.73 34.50
CA VAL A 94 -23.71 -13.30 35.03
C VAL A 94 -22.82 -12.14 35.46
N LEU A 95 -22.41 -12.15 36.73
CA LEU A 95 -21.49 -11.17 37.30
C LEU A 95 -20.08 -11.46 36.79
N LEU A 96 -19.36 -10.43 36.33
CA LEU A 96 -17.99 -10.54 35.81
C LEU A 96 -16.98 -11.11 36.81
N GLU A 97 -17.23 -10.91 38.10
CA GLU A 97 -16.37 -11.36 39.21
C GLU A 97 -16.67 -12.81 39.64
N SER A 98 -17.74 -13.41 39.13
CA SER A 98 -18.06 -14.82 39.41
C SER A 98 -17.17 -15.77 38.61
N ASN A 99 -17.03 -17.01 39.07
CA ASN A 99 -16.32 -18.06 38.30
C ASN A 99 -16.94 -18.27 36.92
N ASP A 100 -18.27 -18.21 36.82
CA ASP A 100 -18.97 -18.25 35.55
C ASP A 100 -18.66 -17.01 34.71
N GLY A 101 -18.60 -15.82 35.32
CA GLY A 101 -18.17 -14.61 34.64
C GLY A 101 -16.75 -14.70 34.06
N PHE A 102 -15.82 -15.31 34.80
CA PHE A 102 -14.48 -15.58 34.29
C PHE A 102 -14.50 -16.54 33.10
N ALA A 103 -15.20 -17.67 33.22
CA ALA A 103 -15.27 -18.69 32.18
C ALA A 103 -15.94 -18.18 30.89
N TRP A 104 -17.02 -17.42 31.03
CA TRP A 104 -17.82 -16.95 29.89
C TRP A 104 -17.29 -15.66 29.27
N TYR A 105 -16.66 -14.77 30.04
CA TYR A 105 -16.27 -13.45 29.54
C TYR A 105 -14.76 -13.18 29.53
N LYS A 106 -13.95 -13.76 30.41
CA LYS A 106 -12.51 -13.44 30.49
C LYS A 106 -11.64 -14.50 29.80
N LEU A 107 -11.94 -15.78 30.02
CA LEU A 107 -11.17 -16.89 29.48
C LEU A 107 -11.05 -16.87 27.93
N PRO A 108 -12.11 -16.59 27.16
CA PRO A 108 -12.00 -16.54 25.69
C PRO A 108 -11.00 -15.47 25.21
N TYR A 109 -11.02 -14.27 25.80
CA TYR A 109 -10.07 -13.20 25.43
C TYR A 109 -8.66 -13.47 25.93
N LEU A 110 -8.50 -14.15 27.07
CA LEU A 110 -7.19 -14.60 27.55
C LEU A 110 -6.57 -15.61 26.57
N CYS A 111 -7.37 -16.55 26.06
CA CYS A 111 -6.93 -17.52 25.05
C CYS A 111 -6.64 -16.86 23.69
N TYR A 112 -7.36 -15.79 23.34
CA TYR A 112 -7.17 -15.07 22.08
C TYR A 112 -6.02 -14.05 22.12
N LEU A 113 -5.61 -13.59 23.31
CA LEU A 113 -4.58 -12.58 23.50
C LEU A 113 -3.23 -12.93 22.84
N PRO A 114 -2.66 -14.15 22.99
CA PRO A 114 -1.40 -14.50 22.32
C PRO A 114 -1.49 -14.40 20.81
N TYR A 115 -2.63 -14.83 20.25
CA TYR A 115 -2.89 -14.75 18.81
C TYR A 115 -2.96 -13.30 18.33
N SER A 116 -3.72 -12.45 19.02
CA SER A 116 -3.79 -11.02 18.73
C SER A 116 -2.41 -10.35 18.79
N LEU A 117 -1.63 -10.62 19.83
CA LEU A 117 -0.27 -10.08 19.96
C LEU A 117 0.64 -10.53 18.82
N ILE A 118 0.58 -11.82 18.45
CA ILE A 118 1.37 -12.34 17.32
C ILE A 118 1.00 -11.61 16.03
N ASN A 119 -0.29 -11.53 15.71
CA ASN A 119 -0.75 -10.88 14.49
C ASN A 119 -0.37 -9.40 14.44
N TYR A 120 -0.66 -8.64 15.50
CA TYR A 120 -0.35 -7.20 15.49
C TYR A 120 1.15 -6.93 15.47
N ILE A 121 1.95 -7.67 16.25
CA ILE A 121 3.37 -7.35 16.43
C ILE A 121 4.25 -7.98 15.35
N PHE A 122 3.99 -9.22 14.96
CA PHE A 122 4.90 -9.99 14.09
C PHE A 122 4.45 -10.02 12.63
N VAL A 123 3.18 -9.69 12.34
CA VAL A 123 2.67 -9.64 10.97
C VAL A 123 2.36 -8.20 10.57
N TRP A 124 1.41 -7.56 11.25
CA TRP A 124 0.87 -6.27 10.85
C TRP A 124 1.90 -5.14 10.91
N LEU A 125 2.60 -4.99 12.03
CA LEU A 125 3.60 -3.92 12.21
C LEU A 125 4.75 -4.03 11.20
N PRO A 126 5.42 -5.19 11.01
CA PRO A 126 6.46 -5.36 10.00
C PRO A 126 5.99 -5.03 8.59
N VAL A 127 4.84 -5.57 8.16
CA VAL A 127 4.34 -5.38 6.80
C VAL A 127 3.96 -3.92 6.56
N SER A 128 3.32 -3.28 7.53
CA SER A 128 2.97 -1.86 7.48
C SER A 128 4.22 -0.98 7.41
N SER A 129 5.25 -1.28 8.22
CA SER A 129 6.53 -0.57 8.21
C SER A 129 7.20 -0.62 6.84
N VAL A 130 7.21 -1.81 6.25
CA VAL A 130 7.87 -2.08 4.97
C VAL A 130 7.13 -1.41 3.82
N THR A 131 5.80 -1.41 3.86
CA THR A 131 4.97 -0.72 2.86
C THR A 131 5.20 0.80 2.91
N ILE A 132 5.28 1.39 4.10
CA ILE A 132 5.61 2.82 4.28
C ILE A 132 7.03 3.12 3.80
N TYR A 133 7.99 2.25 4.16
CA TYR A 133 9.37 2.39 3.71
C TYR A 133 9.50 2.32 2.19
N ALA A 134 8.80 1.38 1.55
CA ALA A 134 8.74 1.24 0.11
C ALA A 134 8.21 2.52 -0.56
N ALA A 135 7.11 3.09 -0.05
CA ALA A 135 6.53 4.32 -0.57
C ALA A 135 7.50 5.51 -0.49
N ILE A 136 8.21 5.65 0.63
CA ILE A 136 9.21 6.71 0.81
C ILE A 136 10.41 6.48 -0.10
N LYS A 137 10.92 5.24 -0.17
CA LYS A 137 12.04 4.85 -1.03
C LYS A 137 11.73 5.15 -2.50
N ASP A 138 10.54 4.79 -2.96
CA ASP A 138 10.09 5.05 -4.33
C ASP A 138 9.97 6.55 -4.60
N SER A 139 9.42 7.32 -3.66
CA SER A 139 9.31 8.78 -3.79
C SER A 139 10.69 9.44 -3.90
N ILE A 140 11.65 9.03 -3.06
CA ILE A 140 13.04 9.52 -3.12
C ILE A 140 13.70 9.08 -4.43
N PHE A 141 13.52 7.83 -4.84
CA PHE A 141 14.07 7.29 -6.08
C PHE A 141 13.57 8.08 -7.29
N LEU A 142 12.26 8.32 -7.41
CA LEU A 142 11.68 9.07 -8.52
C LEU A 142 12.24 10.48 -8.60
N ASN A 143 12.37 11.16 -7.45
CA ASN A 143 12.94 12.51 -7.40
C ASN A 143 14.42 12.52 -7.81
N LEU A 144 15.26 11.65 -7.24
CA LEU A 144 16.68 11.56 -7.57
C LEU A 144 16.91 11.15 -9.02
N TYR A 145 16.09 10.24 -9.53
CA TYR A 145 16.20 9.75 -10.89
C TYR A 145 15.79 10.84 -11.90
N GLN A 146 14.75 11.62 -11.60
CA GLN A 146 14.39 12.79 -12.40
C GLN A 146 15.54 13.79 -12.46
N ILE A 147 16.17 14.13 -11.32
CA ILE A 147 17.32 15.03 -11.27
C ILE A 147 18.48 14.47 -12.11
N LYS A 148 18.81 13.18 -11.95
CA LYS A 148 19.88 12.52 -12.72
C LYS A 148 19.61 12.52 -14.22
N ILE A 149 18.36 12.28 -14.65
CA ILE A 149 17.98 12.34 -16.06
C ILE A 149 18.15 13.76 -16.57
N ARG A 150 17.60 14.75 -15.87
CA ARG A 150 17.72 16.16 -16.24
C ARG A 150 19.18 16.58 -16.37
N ASP A 151 20.02 16.27 -15.39
CA ASP A 151 21.44 16.60 -15.39
C ASP A 151 22.19 15.91 -16.53
N LYS A 152 21.90 14.62 -16.79
CA LYS A 152 22.49 13.89 -17.91
C LYS A 152 22.08 14.50 -19.25
N GLN A 153 20.80 14.83 -19.42
CA GLN A 153 20.30 15.42 -20.65
C GLN A 153 20.89 16.82 -20.88
N VAL A 154 20.96 17.66 -19.84
CA VAL A 154 21.61 18.98 -19.89
C VAL A 154 23.09 18.87 -20.22
N LYS A 155 23.83 17.95 -19.58
CA LYS A 155 25.25 17.71 -19.90
C LYS A 155 25.44 17.23 -21.34
N ILE A 156 24.57 16.35 -21.82
CA ILE A 156 24.58 15.91 -23.23
C ILE A 156 24.29 17.10 -24.16
N ALA A 157 23.35 17.99 -23.82
CA ALA A 157 23.09 19.18 -24.63
C ALA A 157 24.30 20.15 -24.65
N LEU A 158 24.88 20.44 -23.48
CA LEU A 158 26.02 21.36 -23.33
C LEU A 158 27.30 20.85 -24.00
N LEU A 159 27.65 19.57 -23.82
CA LEU A 159 28.83 18.99 -24.47
C LEU A 159 28.76 19.04 -26.00
N ASN A 160 27.54 19.10 -26.55
CA ASN A 160 27.31 19.05 -27.99
C ASN A 160 26.95 20.40 -28.63
N GLN A 161 26.69 21.45 -27.84
CA GLN A 161 26.78 22.84 -28.34
C GLN A 161 28.16 23.15 -28.93
N HIS A 162 29.20 22.40 -28.52
CA HIS A 162 30.56 22.48 -29.07
C HIS A 162 30.85 21.50 -30.22
N SER A 163 29.94 20.58 -30.56
CA SER A 163 30.16 19.58 -31.63
C SER A 163 29.29 19.88 -32.86
N PHE A 164 29.91 20.29 -33.97
CA PHE A 164 29.23 20.80 -35.18
C PHE A 164 28.63 19.72 -36.11
N PHE A 165 28.73 18.42 -35.79
CA PHE A 165 28.40 17.33 -36.74
C PHE A 165 26.97 16.79 -36.63
N VAL A 166 26.30 16.64 -37.78
CA VAL A 166 24.92 16.09 -37.90
C VAL A 166 24.81 14.65 -37.38
N SER A 167 25.87 13.84 -37.50
CA SER A 167 25.90 12.46 -36.98
C SER A 167 25.93 12.38 -35.46
N SER A 168 26.49 13.39 -34.76
CA SER A 168 26.46 13.44 -33.30
C SER A 168 25.04 13.73 -32.80
N LYS A 169 24.30 14.61 -33.48
CA LYS A 169 22.90 14.96 -33.16
C LYS A 169 21.97 13.74 -33.16
N LYS A 170 22.02 12.90 -34.21
CA LYS A 170 21.16 11.70 -34.29
C LYS A 170 21.43 10.72 -33.13
N ASN A 171 22.70 10.50 -32.79
CA ASN A 171 23.09 9.65 -31.66
C ASN A 171 22.64 10.22 -30.30
N ILE A 172 22.61 11.55 -30.17
CA ILE A 172 22.13 12.24 -28.97
C ILE A 172 20.61 12.09 -28.82
N CYS A 173 19.85 12.37 -29.88
CA CYS A 173 18.40 12.19 -29.90
C CYS A 173 18.02 10.77 -29.46
N GLN A 174 18.73 9.77 -30.00
CA GLN A 174 18.49 8.37 -29.68
C GLN A 174 18.86 8.02 -28.23
N LYS A 175 19.96 8.58 -27.69
CA LYS A 175 20.33 8.40 -26.27
C LYS A 175 19.28 9.00 -25.32
N ILE A 176 18.77 10.19 -25.62
CA ILE A 176 17.71 10.83 -24.82
C ILE A 176 16.44 9.98 -24.85
N ALA A 177 16.03 9.53 -26.05
CA ALA A 177 14.85 8.67 -26.22
C ALA A 177 14.98 7.32 -25.49
N ASN A 178 16.14 6.68 -25.56
CA ASN A 178 16.40 5.42 -24.87
C ASN A 178 16.37 5.58 -23.35
N ASN A 179 16.99 6.64 -22.81
CA ASN A 179 16.97 6.93 -21.38
C ASN A 179 15.54 7.15 -20.87
N PHE A 180 14.72 7.87 -21.62
CA PHE A 180 13.31 8.06 -21.25
C PHE A 180 12.51 6.76 -21.33
N THR A 181 12.77 5.92 -22.33
CA THR A 181 12.10 4.62 -22.47
C THR A 181 12.45 3.68 -21.31
N GLU A 182 13.72 3.68 -20.88
CA GLU A 182 14.17 2.94 -19.70
C GLU A 182 13.49 3.47 -18.42
N PHE A 183 13.42 4.79 -18.24
CA PHE A 183 12.67 5.42 -17.16
C PHE A 183 11.21 4.97 -17.14
N SER A 184 10.52 5.03 -18.28
CA SER A 184 9.14 4.59 -18.43
C SER A 184 8.96 3.13 -17.98
N ARG A 185 9.88 2.23 -18.38
CA ARG A 185 9.82 0.82 -17.99
C ARG A 185 9.98 0.62 -16.48
N ILE A 186 11.01 1.21 -15.88
CA ILE A 186 11.27 1.12 -14.43
C ILE A 186 10.07 1.67 -13.65
N PHE A 187 9.46 2.74 -14.16
CA PHE A 187 8.31 3.37 -13.54
C PHE A 187 7.06 2.47 -13.58
N VAL A 188 6.77 1.83 -14.73
CA VAL A 188 5.69 0.82 -14.83
C VAL A 188 5.93 -0.31 -13.83
N GLU A 189 7.14 -0.86 -13.78
CA GLU A 189 7.50 -1.95 -12.87
C GLU A 189 7.21 -1.63 -11.39
N ARG A 190 7.56 -0.42 -10.95
CA ARG A 190 7.30 0.02 -9.56
C ARG A 190 5.80 0.25 -9.26
N ILE A 191 5.03 0.78 -10.21
CA ILE A 191 3.57 0.92 -10.04
C ILE A 191 2.91 -0.44 -9.78
N GLY A 192 3.43 -1.52 -10.39
CA GLY A 192 2.90 -2.87 -10.24
C GLY A 192 2.69 -3.30 -8.78
N ASN A 193 3.65 -3.00 -7.91
CA ASN A 193 3.56 -3.33 -6.49
C ASN A 193 2.36 -2.66 -5.81
N TYR A 194 2.11 -1.38 -6.11
CA TYR A 194 0.97 -0.63 -5.57
C TYR A 194 -0.37 -1.09 -6.14
N THR A 195 -0.40 -1.62 -7.39
CA THR A 195 -1.62 -2.22 -7.94
C THR A 195 -2.02 -3.51 -7.19
N ALA A 196 -1.04 -4.31 -6.76
CA ALA A 196 -1.29 -5.51 -5.98
C ALA A 196 -1.79 -5.17 -4.57
N VAL A 197 -1.17 -4.18 -3.91
CA VAL A 197 -1.64 -3.65 -2.62
C VAL A 197 -3.07 -3.11 -2.74
N PHE A 198 -3.34 -2.32 -3.78
CA PHE A 198 -4.67 -1.79 -4.05
C PHE A 198 -5.72 -2.89 -4.20
N LEU A 199 -5.44 -3.95 -4.97
CA LEU A 199 -6.35 -5.08 -5.12
C LEU A 199 -6.59 -5.81 -3.79
N ALA A 200 -5.53 -6.12 -3.04
CA ALA A 200 -5.63 -6.82 -1.76
C ALA A 200 -6.52 -6.07 -0.76
N ILE A 201 -6.37 -4.75 -0.66
CA ILE A 201 -7.21 -3.91 0.20
C ILE A 201 -8.65 -3.88 -0.30
N ASN A 202 -8.89 -3.76 -1.61
CA ASN A 202 -10.25 -3.79 -2.16
C ASN A 202 -10.98 -5.11 -1.91
N ILE A 203 -10.28 -6.25 -1.98
CA ILE A 203 -10.84 -7.56 -1.60
C ILE A 203 -11.25 -7.55 -0.12
N GLY A 204 -10.37 -7.06 0.76
CA GLY A 204 -10.66 -6.91 2.19
C GLY A 204 -11.86 -6.01 2.48
N ILE A 205 -11.93 -4.84 1.85
CA ILE A 205 -13.09 -3.94 1.95
C ILE A 205 -14.35 -4.63 1.43
N GLY A 206 -14.27 -5.33 0.31
CA GLY A 206 -15.41 -6.03 -0.26
C GLY A 206 -15.96 -7.10 0.68
N PHE A 207 -15.08 -7.86 1.33
CA PHE A 207 -15.46 -8.79 2.38
C PHE A 207 -16.18 -8.08 3.54
N GLU A 208 -15.65 -6.96 4.04
CA GLU A 208 -16.28 -6.18 5.13
C GLU A 208 -17.62 -5.54 4.73
N VAL A 209 -17.80 -5.17 3.46
CA VAL A 209 -19.08 -4.64 2.94
C VAL A 209 -20.15 -5.72 2.89
N VAL A 210 -19.79 -6.94 2.49
CA VAL A 210 -20.76 -8.03 2.32
C VAL A 210 -21.06 -8.74 3.65
N TYR A 211 -20.03 -9.01 4.44
CA TYR A 211 -20.11 -9.89 5.61
C TYR A 211 -19.82 -9.19 6.94
N GLY A 212 -19.16 -8.03 6.93
CA GLY A 212 -18.69 -7.38 8.16
C GLY A 212 -19.80 -6.99 9.13
N SER A 213 -20.99 -6.63 8.61
CA SER A 213 -22.17 -6.32 9.43
C SER A 213 -22.75 -7.52 10.19
N LYS A 214 -22.35 -8.75 9.83
CA LYS A 214 -22.77 -9.99 10.49
C LYS A 214 -21.81 -10.45 11.60
N THR A 215 -20.82 -9.63 11.95
CA THR A 215 -19.81 -9.94 12.98
C THR A 215 -19.97 -9.08 14.23
N LEU A 216 -19.34 -9.48 15.35
CA LEU A 216 -19.49 -8.84 16.67
C LEU A 216 -18.76 -7.49 16.78
N ALA A 217 -17.94 -7.11 15.80
CA ALA A 217 -16.99 -6.02 15.96
C ALA A 217 -17.47 -4.70 15.33
N GLU A 218 -17.64 -3.65 16.15
CA GLU A 218 -17.63 -2.23 15.71
C GLU A 218 -16.35 -1.90 14.90
N MET A 219 -15.30 -2.71 15.07
CA MET A 219 -14.06 -2.64 14.31
C MET A 219 -14.24 -2.82 12.80
N ALA A 220 -15.32 -3.46 12.32
CA ALA A 220 -15.58 -3.61 10.88
C ALA A 220 -15.77 -2.25 10.17
N ILE A 221 -16.42 -1.29 10.84
CA ILE A 221 -16.62 0.06 10.32
C ILE A 221 -15.29 0.83 10.33
N LEU A 222 -14.54 0.72 11.43
CA LEU A 222 -13.22 1.36 11.55
C LEU A 222 -12.25 0.83 10.48
N TRP A 223 -12.25 -0.50 10.27
CA TRP A 223 -11.46 -1.16 9.23
C TRP A 223 -11.86 -0.73 7.83
N ARG A 224 -13.17 -0.61 7.56
CA ARG A 224 -13.65 -0.12 6.26
C ARG A 224 -13.12 1.29 6.00
N SER A 225 -13.18 2.18 6.99
CA SER A 225 -12.66 3.55 6.88
C SER A 225 -11.14 3.59 6.69
N VAL A 226 -10.38 2.79 7.45
CA VAL A 226 -8.92 2.68 7.29
C VAL A 226 -8.56 2.10 5.92
N GLY A 227 -9.25 1.05 5.48
CA GLY A 227 -9.06 0.43 4.16
C GLY A 227 -9.28 1.44 3.02
N TYR A 228 -10.36 2.23 3.09
CA TYR A 228 -10.58 3.30 2.11
C TYR A 228 -9.46 4.34 2.12
N PHE A 229 -9.00 4.75 3.30
CA PHE A 229 -7.86 5.67 3.42
C PHE A 229 -6.61 5.11 2.75
N VAL A 230 -6.28 3.84 2.98
CA VAL A 230 -5.09 3.21 2.35
C VAL A 230 -5.27 3.05 0.83
N CYS A 231 -6.48 2.71 0.34
CA CYS A 231 -6.78 2.71 -1.10
C CYS A 231 -6.57 4.09 -1.73
N ILE A 232 -7.03 5.16 -1.07
CA ILE A 232 -6.82 6.54 -1.54
C ILE A 232 -5.33 6.85 -1.57
N MET A 233 -4.56 6.48 -0.53
CA MET A 233 -3.12 6.69 -0.51
C MET A 233 -2.39 5.94 -1.63
N ALA A 234 -2.76 4.68 -1.91
CA ALA A 234 -2.20 3.92 -3.02
C ALA A 234 -2.51 4.58 -4.37
N LEU A 235 -3.74 5.05 -4.57
CA LEU A 235 -4.13 5.81 -5.77
C LEU A 235 -3.38 7.13 -5.88
N LEU A 236 -3.19 7.86 -4.78
CA LEU A 236 -2.41 9.10 -4.76
C LEU A 236 -0.95 8.85 -5.14
N ILE A 237 -0.33 7.74 -4.70
CA ILE A 237 1.03 7.37 -5.11
C ILE A 237 1.07 7.11 -6.63
N ILE A 238 0.08 6.39 -7.17
CA ILE A 238 -0.04 6.14 -8.61
C ILE A 238 -0.21 7.47 -9.39
N LEU A 239 -1.08 8.38 -8.91
CA LEU A 239 -1.33 9.68 -9.52
C LEU A 239 -0.12 10.63 -9.43
N LEU A 240 0.58 10.66 -8.29
CA LEU A 240 1.82 11.41 -8.13
C LEU A 240 2.87 10.91 -9.11
N GLY A 241 3.02 9.59 -9.22
CA GLY A 241 3.94 8.99 -10.18
C GLY A 241 3.57 9.34 -11.62
N TYR A 242 2.29 9.36 -11.98
CA TYR A 242 1.85 9.82 -13.29
C TYR A 242 2.24 11.29 -13.57
N ARG A 243 2.07 12.18 -12.59
CA ARG A 243 2.51 13.58 -12.71
C ARG A 243 4.02 13.69 -12.93
N PHE A 244 4.82 12.83 -12.27
CA PHE A 244 6.27 12.76 -12.51
C PHE A 244 6.62 12.28 -13.92
N TYR A 245 5.87 11.29 -14.44
CA TYR A 245 6.03 10.80 -15.80
C TYR A 245 5.77 11.92 -16.82
N GLU A 246 4.65 12.64 -16.68
CA GLU A 246 4.27 13.73 -17.57
C GLU A 246 5.31 14.86 -17.57
N LYS A 247 5.77 15.29 -16.39
CA LYS A 247 6.80 16.32 -16.28
C LYS A 247 8.11 15.89 -16.97
N SER A 248 8.54 14.65 -16.76
CA SER A 248 9.76 14.12 -17.37
C SER A 248 9.64 13.98 -18.89
N LEU A 249 8.45 13.65 -19.39
CA LEU A 249 8.15 13.59 -20.82
C LEU A 249 8.25 14.99 -21.44
N HIS A 250 7.66 15.99 -20.79
CA HIS A 250 7.69 17.37 -21.27
C HIS A 250 9.13 17.92 -21.30
N GLU A 251 9.90 17.74 -20.22
CA GLU A 251 11.31 18.15 -20.16
C GLU A 251 12.15 17.47 -21.26
N SER A 252 11.99 16.15 -21.44
CA SER A 252 12.71 15.41 -22.49
C SER A 252 12.32 15.85 -23.90
N THR A 253 11.05 16.20 -24.11
CA THR A 253 10.54 16.69 -25.39
C THR A 253 11.12 18.07 -25.72
N ASN A 254 11.14 18.99 -24.77
CA ASN A 254 11.70 20.33 -24.96
C ASN A 254 13.19 20.25 -25.32
N LEU A 255 13.95 19.38 -24.65
CA LEU A 255 15.36 19.16 -24.97
C LEU A 255 15.57 18.57 -26.39
N LEU A 256 14.71 17.65 -26.82
CA LEU A 256 14.78 17.12 -28.19
C LEU A 256 14.45 18.20 -29.23
N LEU A 257 13.52 19.11 -28.93
CA LEU A 257 13.19 20.27 -29.76
C LEU A 257 14.38 21.24 -29.85
N GLU A 258 15.02 21.58 -28.73
CA GLU A 258 16.21 22.45 -28.70
C GLU A 258 17.38 21.90 -29.53
N ILE A 259 17.52 20.57 -29.62
CA ILE A 259 18.58 19.89 -30.37
C ILE A 259 18.23 19.75 -31.87
N ASN A 260 17.02 20.15 -32.29
CA ASN A 260 16.47 19.97 -33.65
C ASN A 260 16.48 18.49 -34.10
N CYS A 261 15.98 17.59 -33.24
CA CYS A 261 15.83 16.18 -33.60
C CYS A 261 14.72 16.00 -34.65
N SER A 262 14.97 15.20 -35.69
CA SER A 262 13.98 14.94 -36.76
C SER A 262 12.84 14.02 -36.35
N ASN A 263 13.02 13.19 -35.31
CA ASN A 263 12.09 12.12 -34.92
C ASN A 263 11.29 12.44 -33.64
N ILE A 264 10.98 13.71 -33.42
CA ILE A 264 10.27 14.16 -32.20
C ILE A 264 8.83 13.64 -32.18
N ASP A 265 8.15 13.67 -33.33
CA ASP A 265 6.76 13.19 -33.44
C ASP A 265 6.66 11.69 -33.12
N ASP A 266 7.62 10.88 -33.59
CA ASP A 266 7.70 9.46 -33.23
C ASP A 266 7.91 9.26 -31.74
N PHE A 267 8.80 10.05 -31.13
CA PHE A 267 9.07 9.99 -29.70
C PHE A 267 7.84 10.35 -28.86
N GLN A 268 7.17 11.46 -29.18
CA GLN A 268 5.95 11.91 -28.51
C GLN A 268 4.82 10.89 -28.69
N ASN A 269 4.66 10.35 -29.90
CA ASN A 269 3.65 9.33 -30.17
C ASN A 269 3.91 8.07 -29.36
N GLN A 270 5.15 7.56 -29.32
CA GLN A 270 5.51 6.34 -28.59
C GLN A 270 5.36 6.48 -27.08
N ASN A 271 5.68 7.66 -26.54
CA ASN A 271 5.72 7.92 -25.11
C ASN A 271 4.52 8.74 -24.61
N SER A 272 3.50 8.94 -25.46
CA SER A 272 2.33 9.72 -25.11
C SER A 272 1.69 9.19 -23.84
N VAL A 273 1.12 10.11 -23.09
CA VAL A 273 0.55 9.84 -21.78
C VAL A 273 -0.58 8.81 -21.86
N THR A 274 -1.38 8.84 -22.93
CA THR A 274 -2.42 7.84 -23.19
C THR A 274 -1.84 6.45 -23.44
N ARG A 275 -0.73 6.33 -24.20
CA ARG A 275 -0.07 5.03 -24.41
C ARG A 275 0.58 4.52 -23.12
N PHE A 276 1.12 5.41 -22.30
CA PHE A 276 1.64 5.06 -20.99
C PHE A 276 0.54 4.49 -20.08
N ILE A 277 -0.60 5.17 -19.96
CA ILE A 277 -1.76 4.67 -19.21
C ILE A 277 -2.18 3.30 -19.74
N ARG A 278 -2.37 3.17 -21.06
CA ARG A 278 -2.74 1.89 -21.69
C ARG A 278 -1.75 0.78 -21.39
N ARG A 279 -0.44 1.09 -21.37
CA ARG A 279 0.62 0.13 -21.02
C ARG A 279 0.48 -0.31 -19.56
N VAL A 280 0.31 0.62 -18.61
CA VAL A 280 0.12 0.28 -17.18
C VAL A 280 -1.08 -0.64 -16.99
N PHE A 281 -2.22 -0.28 -17.58
CA PHE A 281 -3.44 -1.09 -17.51
C PHE A 281 -3.23 -2.48 -18.13
N ASN A 282 -2.68 -2.58 -19.34
CA ASN A 282 -2.42 -3.85 -20.01
C ASN A 282 -1.43 -4.75 -19.25
N THR A 283 -0.44 -4.15 -18.58
CA THR A 283 0.57 -4.90 -17.81
C THR A 283 0.00 -5.42 -16.49
N TYR A 284 -0.88 -4.67 -15.83
CA TYR A 284 -1.36 -4.99 -14.49
C TYR A 284 -2.86 -5.28 -14.46
N PHE A 285 -3.22 -6.54 -14.70
CA PHE A 285 -4.60 -7.04 -14.54
C PHE A 285 -5.18 -6.75 -13.15
N ASN A 286 -4.33 -6.72 -12.11
CA ASN A 286 -4.74 -6.38 -10.74
C ASN A 286 -5.42 -5.00 -10.65
N LEU A 287 -4.99 -4.03 -11.45
CA LEU A 287 -5.56 -2.69 -11.46
C LEU A 287 -6.99 -2.72 -12.04
N TYR A 288 -7.23 -3.49 -13.11
CA TYR A 288 -8.57 -3.69 -13.67
C TYR A 288 -9.51 -4.35 -12.65
N LEU A 289 -9.07 -5.44 -12.03
CA LEU A 289 -9.85 -6.13 -11.00
C LEU A 289 -10.14 -5.20 -9.82
N GLY A 290 -9.14 -4.45 -9.36
CA GLY A 290 -9.30 -3.49 -8.27
C GLY A 290 -10.37 -2.46 -8.58
N ILE A 291 -10.30 -1.82 -9.76
CA ILE A 291 -11.29 -0.83 -10.20
C ILE A 291 -12.69 -1.44 -10.27
N ILE A 292 -12.85 -2.63 -10.89
CA ILE A 292 -14.14 -3.31 -10.98
C ILE A 292 -14.73 -3.55 -9.58
N ILE A 293 -13.92 -4.09 -8.65
CA ILE A 293 -14.34 -4.33 -7.27
C ILE A 293 -14.75 -2.99 -6.62
N THR A 294 -13.93 -1.95 -6.71
CA THR A 294 -14.26 -0.63 -6.15
C THR A 294 -15.58 -0.08 -6.71
N THR A 295 -15.80 -0.17 -8.02
CA THR A 295 -17.05 0.29 -8.66
C THR A 295 -18.26 -0.50 -8.18
N LEU A 296 -18.14 -1.83 -8.08
CA LEU A 296 -19.22 -2.68 -7.55
C LEU A 296 -19.56 -2.33 -6.10
N LEU A 297 -18.54 -2.04 -5.28
CA LEU A 297 -18.73 -1.64 -3.88
C LEU A 297 -19.40 -0.27 -3.76
N LEU A 298 -19.01 0.69 -4.62
CA LEU A 298 -19.65 2.01 -4.70
C LEU A 298 -21.13 1.92 -5.11
N ILE A 299 -21.44 1.15 -6.16
CA ILE A 299 -22.82 0.92 -6.60
C ILE A 299 -23.64 0.33 -5.46
N ARG A 300 -23.11 -0.69 -4.79
CA ARG A 300 -23.80 -1.32 -3.65
C ARG A 300 -24.04 -0.33 -2.50
N ALA A 301 -23.07 0.54 -2.21
CA ALA A 301 -23.22 1.55 -1.17
C ALA A 301 -24.25 2.64 -1.51
N LEU A 302 -24.41 2.97 -2.80
CA LEU A 302 -25.44 3.92 -3.26
C LEU A 302 -26.85 3.31 -3.28
N LEU A 303 -26.96 1.99 -3.37
CA LEU A 303 -28.24 1.26 -3.40
C LEU A 303 -28.73 0.81 -2.01
N SER A 304 -27.91 0.93 -0.96
CA SER A 304 -28.22 0.55 0.42
C SER A 304 -28.61 1.75 1.27
#